data_AF-A0A7C2MVE9-F1
#
_entry.id   AF-A0A7C2MVE9-F1
#
_cell.length_a   1.000
_cell.length_b   1.000
_cell.length_c   1.000
_cell.angle_alpha   90.00
_cell.angle_beta   90.00
_cell.angle_gamma   90.00
#
_symmetry.space_group_name_H-M   'P 1'
#
loop_
_entity.id
_entity.type
_entity.pdbx_description
1 polymer ?
#
loop_
_entity_poly.entity_id
_entity_poly.type
_entity_poly.pdbx_seq_one_letter_code
_entity_poly.pdbx_strand_id
1 'polypeptide(L)'
;MAQSKQAKAQGLGRYVIPLMTAAALLLIATVGIFSYVAYVDHNRLQWRLATNQLERLVPDLMSDAVRASTGNVDAATALQAKIIIFNASLDVLKNGKKSEGMPPLKADFSPQLDAVFYNWDKVRPGLE
;
A
#
# COMPACT_ATOMS: atom_id res chain seq x y z
N MET A 1 19.96 -64.33 0.30
CA MET A 1 19.71 -63.12 -0.53
C MET A 1 19.13 -61.96 0.29
N ALA A 2 19.75 -61.59 1.42
CA ALA A 2 19.28 -60.48 2.27
C ALA A 2 20.27 -59.28 2.29
N GLN A 3 21.54 -59.49 1.99
CA GLN A 3 22.57 -58.44 1.95
C GLN A 3 22.40 -57.45 0.76
N SER A 4 21.73 -57.84 -0.32
CA SER A 4 21.55 -56.97 -1.50
C SER A 4 20.45 -55.90 -1.34
N LYS A 5 19.52 -56.07 -0.39
CA LYS A 5 18.46 -55.08 -0.12
C LYS A 5 18.92 -53.95 0.81
N GLN A 6 19.79 -54.22 1.78
CA GLN A 6 20.33 -53.19 2.68
C GLN A 6 21.31 -52.23 2.00
N ALA A 7 22.17 -52.72 1.09
CA ALA A 7 23.09 -51.88 0.32
C ALA A 7 22.35 -50.93 -0.64
N LYS A 8 21.23 -51.37 -1.22
CA LYS A 8 20.40 -50.55 -2.13
C LYS A 8 19.63 -49.46 -1.38
N ALA A 9 19.23 -49.72 -0.13
CA ALA A 9 18.57 -48.74 0.73
C ALA A 9 19.53 -47.64 1.22
N GLN A 10 20.80 -47.98 1.53
CA GLN A 10 21.82 -46.97 1.87
C GLN A 10 22.23 -46.09 0.68
N GLY A 11 22.27 -46.65 -0.53
CA GLY A 11 22.56 -45.89 -1.75
C GLY A 11 21.47 -44.89 -2.13
N LEU A 12 20.19 -45.26 -1.98
CA LEU A 12 19.05 -44.36 -2.22
C LEU A 12 18.92 -43.29 -1.14
N GLY A 13 19.08 -43.64 0.15
CA GLY A 13 18.97 -42.69 1.27
C GLY A 13 19.98 -41.53 1.21
N ARG A 14 21.19 -41.78 0.69
CA ARG A 14 22.24 -40.76 0.52
C ARG A 14 21.85 -39.64 -0.46
N TYR A 15 21.03 -39.93 -1.45
CA TYR A 15 20.55 -38.93 -2.41
C TYR A 15 19.17 -38.36 -2.03
N VAL A 16 18.32 -39.13 -1.35
CA VAL A 16 16.97 -38.69 -0.94
C VAL A 16 17.03 -37.56 0.08
N ILE A 17 17.91 -37.63 1.08
CA ILE A 17 18.02 -36.58 2.11
C ILE A 17 18.40 -35.21 1.50
N PRO A 18 19.49 -35.08 0.71
CA PRO A 18 19.83 -33.80 0.09
C PRO A 18 18.77 -33.32 -0.91
N LEU A 19 18.09 -34.23 -1.63
CA LEU A 19 16.95 -33.87 -2.49
C LEU A 19 15.78 -33.30 -1.70
N MET A 20 15.40 -33.91 -0.57
CA MET A 20 14.35 -33.39 0.31
C MET A 20 14.73 -32.05 0.91
N THR A 21 16.00 -31.86 1.26
CA THR A 21 16.49 -30.59 1.79
C THR A 21 16.48 -29.50 0.72
N ALA A 22 16.90 -29.82 -0.51
CA ALA A 22 16.83 -28.91 -1.66
C ALA A 22 15.38 -28.57 -2.01
N ALA A 23 14.47 -29.54 -2.01
CA ALA A 23 13.04 -29.31 -2.24
C ALA A 23 12.43 -28.41 -1.15
N ALA A 24 12.78 -28.61 0.12
CA ALA A 24 12.34 -27.75 1.22
C ALA A 24 12.88 -26.31 1.07
N LEU A 25 14.16 -26.15 0.70
CA LEU A 25 14.75 -24.84 0.45
C LEU A 25 14.08 -24.12 -0.73
N LEU A 26 13.79 -24.83 -1.81
CA LEU A 26 13.06 -24.28 -2.96
C LEU A 26 11.65 -23.86 -2.57
N LEU A 27 10.96 -24.62 -1.72
CA LEU A 27 9.65 -24.25 -1.19
C LEU A 27 9.71 -22.96 -0.36
N ILE A 28 10.67 -22.86 0.57
CA ILE A 28 10.86 -21.67 1.40
C ILE A 28 11.18 -20.44 0.53
N ALA A 29 12.07 -20.60 -0.46
CA ALA A 29 12.40 -19.53 -1.39
C ALA A 29 11.17 -19.07 -2.18
N THR A 30 10.37 -20.03 -2.68
CA THR A 30 9.15 -19.75 -3.44
C THR A 30 8.12 -19.00 -2.60
N VAL A 31 7.88 -19.43 -1.35
CA VAL A 31 7.00 -18.72 -0.42
C VAL A 31 7.51 -17.31 -0.14
N GLY A 32 8.81 -17.15 0.12
CA GLY A 32 9.42 -15.84 0.36
C GLY A 32 9.25 -14.88 -0.82
N ILE A 33 9.49 -15.35 -2.05
CA ILE A 33 9.32 -14.56 -3.27
C ILE A 33 7.85 -14.17 -3.46
N PHE A 34 6.91 -15.11 -3.33
CA PHE A 34 5.48 -14.80 -3.51
C PHE A 34 4.96 -13.88 -2.41
N SER A 35 5.37 -14.06 -1.15
CA SER A 35 5.01 -13.15 -0.06
C SER A 35 5.55 -11.75 -0.31
N TYR A 36 6.79 -11.60 -0.80
CA TYR A 36 7.36 -10.31 -1.16
C TYR A 36 6.63 -9.65 -2.33
N VAL A 37 6.35 -10.39 -3.40
CA VAL A 37 5.61 -9.89 -4.57
C VAL A 37 4.20 -9.46 -4.15
N ALA A 38 3.51 -10.28 -3.35
CA ALA A 38 2.19 -9.94 -2.82
C ALA A 38 2.23 -8.69 -1.94
N TYR A 39 3.27 -8.53 -1.10
CA TYR A 39 3.46 -7.32 -0.30
C TYR A 39 3.68 -6.08 -1.16
N VAL A 40 4.55 -6.15 -2.16
CA VAL A 40 4.81 -5.03 -3.07
C VAL A 40 3.56 -4.66 -3.88
N ASP A 41 2.83 -5.65 -4.38
CA ASP A 41 1.63 -5.43 -5.18
C ASP A 41 0.49 -4.88 -4.33
N HIS A 42 0.30 -5.41 -3.12
CA HIS A 42 -0.65 -4.87 -2.15
C HIS A 42 -0.37 -3.39 -1.86
N ASN A 43 0.89 -3.03 -1.57
CA ASN A 43 1.25 -1.63 -1.29
C ASN A 43 1.02 -0.71 -2.50
N ARG A 44 1.37 -1.18 -3.71
CA ARG A 44 1.11 -0.44 -4.95
C ARG A 44 -0.38 -0.19 -5.15
N LEU A 45 -1.22 -1.19 -4.89
CA LEU A 45 -2.67 -1.06 -4.98
C LEU A 45 -3.19 -0.03 -3.97
N GLN A 46 -2.75 -0.10 -2.71
CA GLN A 46 -3.18 0.84 -1.68
C GLN A 46 -2.77 2.29 -1.99
N TRP A 47 -1.53 2.53 -2.44
CA TRP A 47 -1.11 3.87 -2.87
C TRP A 47 -1.94 4.39 -4.06
N ARG A 48 -2.23 3.53 -5.05
CA ARG A 48 -3.07 3.92 -6.19
C ARG A 48 -4.50 4.23 -5.78
N LEU A 49 -5.09 3.43 -4.89
CA LEU A 49 -6.44 3.67 -4.39
C LEU A 49 -6.53 4.98 -3.61
N ALA A 50 -5.59 5.24 -2.71
CA ALA A 50 -5.51 6.49 -1.96
C ALA A 50 -5.34 7.71 -2.90
N THR A 51 -4.47 7.60 -3.90
CA THR A 51 -4.26 8.67 -4.90
C THR A 51 -5.52 8.91 -5.75
N ASN A 52 -6.17 7.85 -6.23
CA ASN A 52 -7.42 7.97 -7.00
C ASN A 52 -8.56 8.58 -6.18
N GLN A 53 -8.62 8.30 -4.87
CA GLN A 53 -9.60 8.92 -3.98
C GLN A 53 -9.34 10.42 -3.84
N LEU A 54 -8.08 10.83 -3.67
CA LEU A 54 -7.70 12.25 -3.65
C LEU A 54 -8.07 12.95 -4.96
N GLU A 55 -7.77 12.36 -6.11
CA GLU A 55 -8.11 12.95 -7.42
C GLU A 55 -9.62 13.14 -7.60
N ARG A 56 -10.43 12.22 -7.07
CA ARG A 56 -11.91 12.35 -7.08
C ARG A 56 -12.41 13.40 -6.11
N LEU A 57 -11.75 13.58 -4.97
CA LEU A 57 -12.15 14.54 -3.95
C LEU A 57 -11.90 16.00 -4.35
N VAL A 58 -10.91 16.28 -5.19
CA VAL A 58 -10.53 17.67 -5.54
C VAL A 58 -11.66 18.42 -6.29
N PRO A 59 -12.26 17.91 -7.37
CA PRO A 59 -13.37 18.58 -8.05
C PRO A 59 -14.58 18.79 -7.13
N ASP A 60 -14.84 17.80 -6.28
CA ASP A 60 -15.91 17.78 -5.30
C ASP A 60 -15.73 18.84 -4.20
N LEU A 61 -14.50 19.05 -3.75
CA LEU A 61 -14.09 20.13 -2.85
C LEU A 61 -14.34 21.49 -3.48
N MET A 62 -13.93 21.67 -4.75
CA MET A 62 -14.08 22.94 -5.45
C MET A 62 -15.55 23.27 -5.72
N SER A 63 -16.35 22.27 -6.12
CA SER A 63 -17.79 22.44 -6.31
C SER A 63 -18.49 22.88 -5.02
N ASP A 64 -18.19 22.22 -3.89
CA ASP A 64 -18.81 22.56 -2.61
C ASP A 64 -18.31 23.90 -2.08
N ALA A 65 -17.06 24.29 -2.35
CA ALA A 65 -16.54 25.61 -2.02
C ALA A 65 -17.29 26.73 -2.76
N VAL A 66 -17.52 26.56 -4.07
CA VAL A 66 -18.32 27.51 -4.86
C VAL A 66 -19.75 27.56 -4.32
N ARG A 67 -20.38 26.42 -4.01
CA ARG A 67 -21.74 26.39 -3.46
C ARG A 67 -21.82 27.01 -2.06
N ALA A 68 -20.85 26.74 -1.20
CA ALA A 68 -20.75 27.34 0.13
C ALA A 68 -20.60 28.87 0.03
N SER A 69 -19.81 29.37 -0.94
CA SER A 69 -19.66 30.81 -1.18
C SER A 69 -20.96 31.51 -1.57
N THR A 70 -21.94 30.78 -2.12
CA THR A 70 -23.28 31.29 -2.42
C THR A 70 -24.25 31.26 -1.23
N GLY A 71 -23.77 30.91 -0.04
CA GLY A 71 -24.55 30.87 1.21
C GLY A 71 -25.25 29.53 1.47
N ASN A 72 -24.88 28.46 0.76
CA ASN A 72 -25.43 27.13 1.01
C ASN A 72 -24.74 26.46 2.21
N VAL A 73 -25.44 26.38 3.35
CA VAL A 73 -24.93 25.85 4.62
C VAL A 73 -24.64 24.34 4.56
N ASP A 74 -25.43 23.58 3.80
CA ASP A 74 -25.21 22.14 3.63
C ASP A 74 -23.91 21.89 2.84
N ALA A 75 -23.65 22.71 1.82
CA ALA A 75 -22.41 22.67 1.06
C ALA A 75 -21.19 23.06 1.91
N ALA A 76 -21.32 24.04 2.81
CA ALA A 76 -20.25 24.40 3.74
C ALA A 76 -19.90 23.26 4.71
N THR A 77 -20.93 22.56 5.23
CA THR A 77 -20.73 21.40 6.11
C THR A 77 -20.07 20.23 5.35
N ALA A 78 -20.53 19.96 4.13
CA ALA A 78 -19.94 18.94 3.26
C ALA A 78 -18.48 19.27 2.89
N LEU A 79 -18.20 20.54 2.60
CA LEU A 79 -16.86 21.04 2.32
C LEU A 79 -15.92 20.78 3.49
N GLN A 80 -16.32 21.11 4.71
CA GLN A 80 -15.49 20.92 5.90
C GLN A 80 -15.19 19.43 6.16
N ALA A 81 -16.17 18.55 5.96
CA ALA A 81 -15.95 17.10 6.04
C ALA A 81 -14.94 16.62 4.98
N LYS A 82 -15.04 17.13 3.75
CA LYS A 82 -14.10 16.78 2.67
C LYS A 82 -12.69 17.31 2.93
N ILE A 83 -12.53 18.50 3.51
CA ILE A 83 -11.23 19.04 3.95
C ILE A 83 -10.57 18.10 4.96
N ILE A 84 -11.32 17.62 5.95
CA ILE A 84 -10.81 16.69 6.97
C ILE A 84 -10.37 15.37 6.33
N ILE A 85 -11.18 14.81 5.43
CA ILE A 85 -10.87 13.57 4.72
C ILE A 85 -9.61 13.75 3.86
N PHE A 86 -9.51 14.85 3.11
CA PHE A 86 -8.37 15.14 2.25
C PHE A 86 -7.07 15.26 3.06
N ASN A 87 -7.10 15.97 4.18
CA ASN A 87 -5.97 16.07 5.12
C ASN A 87 -5.54 14.69 5.64
N ALA A 88 -6.50 13.88 6.10
CA ALA A 88 -6.22 12.54 6.60
C ALA A 88 -5.62 11.63 5.51
N SER A 89 -6.11 11.73 4.27
CA SER A 89 -5.58 10.97 3.13
C SER A 89 -4.14 11.39 2.77
N LEU A 90 -3.82 12.69 2.79
CA LEU A 90 -2.45 13.15 2.59
C LEU A 90 -1.52 12.68 3.71
N ASP A 91 -1.98 12.70 4.97
CA ASP A 91 -1.19 12.22 6.11
C ASP A 91 -0.91 10.71 6.02
N VAL A 92 -1.91 9.92 5.59
CA VAL A 92 -1.75 8.48 5.32
C VAL A 92 -0.72 8.23 4.22
N LEU A 93 -0.68 9.04 3.15
CA LEU A 93 0.35 8.89 2.12
C LEU A 93 1.75 9.21 2.67
N LYS A 94 1.86 10.20 3.55
CA LYS A 94 3.15 10.62 4.14
C LYS A 94 3.68 9.66 5.18
N ASN A 95 2.84 9.25 6.13
CA ASN A 95 3.24 8.49 7.31
C ASN A 95 2.94 6.99 7.19
N GLY A 96 2.13 6.60 6.21
CA GLY A 96 1.56 5.26 6.12
C GLY A 96 0.42 5.05 7.12
N LYS A 97 -0.26 3.91 6.99
CA LYS A 97 -1.35 3.48 7.87
C LYS A 97 -1.13 2.04 8.31
N LYS A 98 -0.56 1.87 9.51
CA LYS A 98 -0.22 0.55 10.08
C LYS A 98 -1.42 -0.39 10.19
N SER A 99 -2.61 0.14 10.50
CA SER A 99 -3.84 -0.67 10.61
C SER A 99 -4.27 -1.32 9.31
N GLU A 100 -3.86 -0.77 8.16
CA GLU A 100 -4.19 -1.26 6.83
C GLU A 100 -2.97 -1.89 6.14
N GLY A 101 -1.86 -2.07 6.87
CA GLY A 101 -0.62 -2.58 6.31
C GLY A 101 0.02 -1.68 5.26
N MET A 102 -0.40 -0.41 5.17
CA MET A 102 0.05 0.54 4.16
C MET A 102 1.32 1.26 4.64
N PRO A 103 2.49 1.01 4.03
CA PRO A 103 3.69 1.78 4.34
C PRO A 103 3.58 3.20 3.80
N PRO A 104 4.38 4.15 4.34
CA PRO A 104 4.50 5.48 3.77
C PRO A 104 4.93 5.43 2.30
N LEU A 105 4.58 6.47 1.55
CA LEU A 105 4.98 6.61 0.15
C LEU A 105 6.51 6.49 0.02
N LYS A 106 6.99 5.91 -1.08
CA LYS A 106 8.44 5.77 -1.31
C LYS A 106 9.11 7.14 -1.31
N ALA A 107 10.33 7.19 -0.78
CA ALA A 107 11.12 8.42 -0.66
C ALA A 107 11.26 9.18 -2.01
N ASP A 108 11.35 8.45 -3.13
CA ASP A 108 11.43 9.02 -4.48
C ASP A 108 10.24 9.93 -4.84
N PHE A 109 9.10 9.74 -4.18
CA PHE A 109 7.88 10.53 -4.37
C PHE A 109 7.64 11.57 -3.27
N SER A 110 8.51 11.64 -2.25
CA SER A 110 8.39 12.62 -1.16
C SER A 110 8.39 14.06 -1.68
N PRO A 111 9.27 14.47 -2.63
CA PRO A 111 9.26 15.85 -3.12
C PRO A 111 7.94 16.25 -3.80
N GLN A 112 7.30 15.32 -4.52
CA GLN A 112 6.03 15.55 -5.18
C GLN A 112 4.90 15.63 -4.15
N LEU A 113 4.92 14.76 -3.13
CA LEU A 113 3.96 14.81 -2.03
C LEU A 113 4.08 16.11 -1.23
N ASP A 114 5.31 16.55 -0.94
CA ASP A 114 5.57 17.81 -0.24
C ASP A 114 5.08 19.02 -1.06
N ALA A 115 5.18 18.98 -2.39
CA ALA A 115 4.60 20.01 -3.25
C ALA A 115 3.06 20.03 -3.17
N VAL A 116 2.41 18.87 -3.06
CA VAL A 116 0.96 18.79 -2.85
C VAL A 116 0.57 19.37 -1.48
N PHE A 117 1.28 19.03 -0.41
CA PHE A 117 1.09 19.64 0.91
C PHE A 117 1.26 21.16 0.87
N TYR A 118 2.32 21.64 0.24
CA TYR A 118 2.60 23.07 0.11
C TYR A 118 1.48 23.82 -0.63
N ASN A 119 0.99 23.26 -1.74
CA ASN A 119 -0.11 23.87 -2.49
C ASN A 119 -1.42 23.81 -1.70
N TRP A 120 -1.67 22.71 -1.01
CA TRP A 120 -2.85 22.54 -0.18
C TRP A 120 -2.89 23.52 0.98
N ASP A 121 -1.78 23.73 1.69
CA ASP A 121 -1.69 24.68 2.80
C ASP A 121 -1.93 26.14 2.37
N LYS A 122 -1.72 26.46 1.09
CA LYS A 122 -2.08 27.77 0.52
C LYS A 122 -3.56 27.90 0.17
N VAL A 123 -4.18 26.82 -0.28
CA VAL A 123 -5.57 26.84 -0.77
C VAL A 123 -6.56 26.64 0.39
N ARG A 124 -6.26 25.73 1.32
CA ARG A 124 -7.13 25.35 2.44
C ARG A 124 -7.70 26.54 3.22
N PRO A 125 -6.91 27.58 3.61
CA PRO A 125 -7.44 28.70 4.40
C PRO A 125 -8.51 29.53 3.66
N GLY A 126 -8.57 29.45 2.32
CA GLY A 126 -9.63 30.10 1.54
C GLY A 126 -10.89 29.25 1.37
N LEU A 127 -10.91 28.04 1.92
CA LEU A 127 -12.04 27.10 1.90
C LEU A 127 -12.70 26.94 3.28
N GLU A 128 -12.10 27.52 4.33
CA GLU A 128 -12.64 27.58 5.70
C GLU A 128 -13.45 28.87 5.90
#